data_AF-K1T2V9-F1
#
_entry.id   AF-K1T2V9-F1
#
_cell.length_a   1.000
_cell.length_b   1.000
_cell.length_c   1.000
_cell.angle_alpha   90.00
_cell.angle_beta   90.00
_cell.angle_gamma   90.00
#
_symmetry.space_group_name_H-M   'P 1'
#
loop_
_entity.id
_entity.type
_entity.pdbx_description
1 polymer ?
#
loop_
_entity_poly.entity_id
_entity_poly.type
_entity_poly.pdbx_seq_one_letter_code
_entity_poly.pdbx_strand_id
1 'polypeptide(L)'
;MLTFGMGASTQALFARVGGGIYTKAADVGADLVGKVEAGIPEDDPRNPATIADNVGDNVGDVAGMGADLYESYCGSVLATAALGAAAFASAGSEALQLKAVLAPMLIAAVGILLSIIGIFLVRTKEGATMRELLRSLGVGVNFSSLLIALATFGILYLLGIENWVGLSFSVITGLVAGVVIGQATEYYTSHSYRPTQKIAGSSKTGPATVIIAGVGSGMISTAIP
;
A
#
# COMPACT_ATOMS: atom_id res chain seq x y z
N MET A 1 6.27 16.92 16.41
CA MET A 1 6.32 15.57 15.82
C MET A 1 4.96 14.90 15.91
N LEU A 2 4.42 14.64 17.11
CA LEU A 2 3.12 13.95 17.27
C LEU A 2 1.93 14.68 16.63
N THR A 3 1.87 16.01 16.74
CA THR A 3 0.82 16.83 16.11
C THR A 3 0.84 16.80 14.58
N PHE A 4 2.01 16.52 13.98
CA PHE A 4 2.14 16.38 12.53
C PHE A 4 1.47 15.08 12.05
N GLY A 5 1.75 13.96 12.72
CA GLY A 5 1.10 12.68 12.43
C GLY A 5 -0.42 12.81 12.57
N MET A 6 -0.90 13.36 13.70
CA MET A 6 -2.33 13.58 13.92
C MET A 6 -3.00 14.44 12.82
N GLY A 7 -2.33 15.51 12.38
CA GLY A 7 -2.82 16.34 11.28
C GLY A 7 -2.90 15.57 9.96
N ALA A 8 -1.86 14.81 9.61
CA ALA A 8 -1.84 13.96 8.42
C ALA A 8 -2.97 12.92 8.46
N SER A 9 -3.20 12.24 9.60
CA SER A 9 -4.26 11.22 9.73
C SER A 9 -5.65 11.82 9.65
N THR A 10 -5.85 12.99 10.24
CA THR A 10 -7.13 13.69 10.17
C THR A 10 -7.46 14.06 8.73
N GLN A 11 -6.49 14.61 7.99
CA GLN A 11 -6.70 14.96 6.59
C GLN A 11 -6.88 13.72 5.69
N ALA A 12 -6.07 12.67 5.89
CA ALA A 12 -6.17 11.42 5.14
C ALA A 12 -7.54 10.75 5.35
N LEU A 13 -8.08 10.76 6.57
CA LEU A 13 -9.42 10.26 6.87
C LEU A 13 -10.48 10.96 6.02
N PHE A 14 -10.50 12.30 5.99
CA PHE A 14 -11.48 13.04 5.20
C PHE A 14 -11.28 12.86 3.70
N ALA A 15 -10.04 12.84 3.22
CA ALA A 15 -9.75 12.61 1.80
C ALA A 15 -10.21 11.23 1.35
N ARG A 16 -9.93 10.18 2.14
CA ARG A 16 -10.27 8.80 1.81
C ARG A 16 -11.77 8.53 1.92
N VAL A 17 -12.43 9.01 2.98
CA VAL A 17 -13.87 8.84 3.15
C VAL A 17 -14.64 9.68 2.14
N GLY A 18 -14.28 10.95 1.97
CA GLY A 18 -14.95 11.85 1.03
C GLY A 18 -14.77 11.40 -0.42
N GLY A 19 -13.53 11.10 -0.82
CA GLY A 19 -13.23 10.58 -2.14
C GLY A 19 -13.88 9.21 -2.38
N GLY A 20 -13.81 8.30 -1.40
CA GLY A 20 -14.42 6.97 -1.48
C GLY A 20 -15.94 7.01 -1.64
N ILE A 21 -16.64 7.89 -0.91
CA ILE A 21 -18.09 8.10 -1.10
C ILE A 21 -18.37 8.61 -2.52
N TYR A 22 -17.57 9.54 -3.02
CA TYR A 22 -17.74 10.08 -4.36
C TYR A 22 -17.57 9.01 -5.45
N THR A 23 -16.42 8.30 -5.46
CA THR A 23 -16.17 7.26 -6.48
C THR A 23 -17.21 6.15 -6.40
N LYS A 24 -17.47 5.58 -5.22
CA LYS A 24 -18.34 4.40 -5.13
C LYS A 24 -19.82 4.70 -5.33
N ALA A 25 -20.27 5.93 -5.10
CA ALA A 25 -21.61 6.32 -5.51
C ALA A 25 -21.74 6.43 -7.04
N ALA A 26 -20.71 6.95 -7.71
CA ALA A 26 -20.70 7.11 -9.17
C ALA A 26 -20.51 5.76 -9.90
N ASP A 27 -19.49 4.99 -9.53
CA ASP A 27 -19.14 3.65 -10.03
C ASP A 27 -20.35 2.70 -9.98
N VAL A 28 -20.92 2.49 -8.78
CA VAL A 28 -22.07 1.59 -8.60
C VAL A 28 -23.30 2.05 -9.41
N GLY A 29 -23.56 3.36 -9.48
CA GLY A 29 -24.67 3.90 -10.26
C GLY A 29 -24.47 3.74 -11.77
N ALA A 30 -23.25 4.02 -12.25
CA ALA A 30 -22.88 3.90 -13.65
C ALA A 30 -22.97 2.45 -14.11
N ASP A 31 -22.42 1.52 -13.34
CA ASP A 31 -22.36 0.11 -13.69
C ASP A 31 -23.71 -0.59 -13.64
N LEU A 32 -24.52 -0.35 -12.60
CA LEU A 32 -25.82 -0.99 -12.49
C LEU A 32 -26.78 -0.54 -13.60
N VAL A 33 -26.95 0.76 -13.78
CA VAL A 33 -27.89 1.27 -14.79
C VAL A 33 -27.35 1.04 -16.20
N GLY A 34 -26.04 1.23 -16.41
CA GLY A 34 -25.40 1.03 -17.71
C GLY A 34 -25.39 -0.42 -18.14
N LYS A 35 -24.70 -1.29 -17.39
CA LYS A 35 -24.42 -2.68 -17.80
C LYS A 35 -25.60 -3.61 -17.54
N VAL A 36 -26.32 -3.45 -16.43
CA VAL A 36 -27.34 -4.41 -16.00
C VAL A 36 -28.73 -4.04 -16.53
N GLU A 37 -29.13 -2.77 -16.45
CA GLU A 37 -30.48 -2.33 -16.86
C GLU A 37 -30.56 -1.95 -18.33
N ALA A 38 -29.68 -1.06 -18.80
CA ALA A 38 -29.70 -0.54 -20.17
C ALA A 38 -28.94 -1.42 -21.17
N GLY A 39 -28.08 -2.33 -20.69
CA GLY A 39 -27.27 -3.22 -21.52
C GLY A 39 -26.28 -2.49 -22.43
N ILE A 40 -25.85 -1.28 -22.04
CA ILE A 40 -24.80 -0.53 -22.73
C ILE A 40 -23.41 -0.91 -22.17
N PRO A 41 -22.33 -0.73 -22.95
CA PRO A 41 -20.97 -0.97 -22.47
C PRO A 41 -20.62 -0.16 -21.21
N GLU A 42 -19.63 -0.66 -20.48
CA GLU A 42 -18.93 0.09 -19.42
C GLU A 42 -18.27 1.34 -20.03
N ASP A 43 -18.22 2.43 -19.27
CA ASP A 43 -17.70 3.74 -19.71
C ASP A 43 -18.35 4.33 -20.97
N ASP A 44 -19.59 3.94 -21.28
CA ASP A 44 -20.28 4.47 -22.45
C ASP A 44 -20.58 5.99 -22.30
N PRO A 45 -20.28 6.82 -23.31
CA PRO A 45 -20.49 8.27 -23.25
C PRO A 45 -21.95 8.69 -23.15
N ARG A 46 -22.90 7.78 -23.40
CA ARG A 46 -24.34 8.01 -23.21
C ARG A 46 -24.76 7.92 -21.75
N ASN A 47 -23.97 7.27 -20.90
CA ASN A 47 -24.24 7.18 -19.47
C ASN A 47 -23.81 8.48 -18.79
N PRO A 48 -24.71 9.25 -18.16
CA PRO A 48 -24.33 10.52 -17.54
C PRO A 48 -23.42 10.36 -16.31
N ALA A 49 -23.30 9.15 -15.75
CA ALA A 49 -22.49 8.89 -14.56
C ALA A 49 -21.01 8.63 -14.87
N THR A 50 -20.62 8.33 -16.12
CA THR A 50 -19.24 7.92 -16.46
C THR A 50 -18.21 9.01 -16.21
N ILE A 51 -18.58 10.29 -16.40
CA ILE A 51 -17.69 11.40 -16.02
C ILE A 51 -17.46 11.44 -14.51
N ALA A 52 -18.52 11.24 -13.71
CA ALA A 52 -18.39 11.22 -12.26
C ALA A 52 -17.59 10.02 -11.77
N ASP A 53 -17.71 8.87 -12.44
CA ASP A 53 -16.94 7.67 -12.15
C ASP A 53 -15.43 7.90 -12.34
N ASN A 54 -15.04 8.34 -13.55
CA ASN A 54 -13.66 8.63 -13.89
C ASN A 54 -13.06 9.79 -13.06
N VAL A 55 -13.86 10.79 -12.68
CA VAL A 55 -13.43 11.82 -11.71
C VAL A 55 -13.24 11.17 -10.33
N GLY A 56 -14.13 10.27 -9.93
CA GLY A 56 -14.07 9.52 -8.70
C GLY A 56 -12.78 8.73 -8.56
N ASP A 57 -12.31 8.05 -9.60
CA ASP A 57 -11.03 7.32 -9.57
C ASP A 57 -9.85 8.24 -9.21
N ASN A 58 -9.85 9.48 -9.71
CA ASN A 58 -8.80 10.44 -9.39
C ASN A 58 -8.95 11.01 -7.96
N VAL A 59 -10.19 11.25 -7.51
CA VAL A 59 -10.44 11.87 -6.19
C VAL A 59 -10.31 10.84 -5.06
N GLY A 60 -10.84 9.64 -5.23
CA GLY A 60 -10.79 8.56 -4.26
C GLY A 60 -9.51 7.74 -4.38
N ASP A 61 -9.35 7.06 -5.50
CA ASP A 61 -8.34 6.02 -5.66
C ASP A 61 -6.92 6.60 -5.83
N VAL A 62 -6.78 7.83 -6.33
CA VAL A 62 -5.48 8.53 -6.39
C VAL A 62 -5.27 9.45 -5.18
N ALA A 63 -6.08 10.51 -5.03
CA ALA A 63 -5.82 11.50 -3.98
C ALA A 63 -6.03 10.94 -2.57
N GLY A 64 -7.07 10.13 -2.36
CA GLY A 64 -7.33 9.45 -1.08
C GLY A 64 -6.24 8.44 -0.73
N MET A 65 -5.85 7.56 -1.67
CA MET A 65 -4.76 6.60 -1.46
C MET A 65 -3.41 7.30 -1.21
N GLY A 66 -3.13 8.39 -1.95
CA GLY A 66 -1.91 9.17 -1.76
C GLY A 66 -1.80 9.77 -0.36
N ALA A 67 -2.90 10.34 0.15
CA ALA A 67 -2.96 10.88 1.52
C ALA A 67 -2.80 9.77 2.58
N ASP A 68 -3.41 8.61 2.36
CA ASP A 68 -3.34 7.44 3.25
C ASP A 68 -1.90 6.89 3.37
N LEU A 69 -1.24 6.67 2.23
CA LEU A 69 0.15 6.20 2.21
C LEU A 69 1.12 7.23 2.78
N TYR A 70 0.90 8.51 2.50
CA TYR A 70 1.70 9.60 3.09
C TYR A 70 1.61 9.60 4.60
N GLU A 71 0.40 9.50 5.15
CA GLU A 71 0.21 9.45 6.59
C GLU A 71 0.85 8.22 7.21
N SER A 72 0.64 7.02 6.65
CA SER A 72 1.23 5.79 7.17
C SER A 72 2.76 5.85 7.18
N TYR A 73 3.35 6.44 6.13
CA TYR A 73 4.79 6.63 6.02
C TYR A 73 5.33 7.62 7.06
N CYS A 74 4.76 8.83 7.12
CA CYS A 74 5.17 9.84 8.10
C CYS A 74 4.91 9.39 9.53
N GLY A 75 3.77 8.74 9.79
CA GLY A 75 3.38 8.19 11.08
C GLY A 75 4.37 7.15 11.59
N SER A 76 4.79 6.21 10.73
CA SER A 76 5.77 5.18 11.08
C SER A 76 7.15 5.77 11.45
N VAL A 77 7.63 6.75 10.67
CA VAL A 77 8.89 7.46 10.95
C VAL A 77 8.81 8.23 12.26
N LEU A 78 7.74 8.98 12.48
CA LEU A 78 7.54 9.81 13.67
C LEU A 78 7.32 8.97 14.93
N ALA A 79 6.59 7.86 14.84
CA ALA A 79 6.40 6.92 15.95
C ALA A 79 7.73 6.29 16.38
N THR A 80 8.54 5.85 15.41
CA THR A 80 9.86 5.29 15.68
C THR A 80 10.79 6.34 16.30
N ALA A 81 10.78 7.58 15.78
CA ALA A 81 11.57 8.68 16.31
C ALA A 81 11.15 9.06 17.74
N ALA A 82 9.85 9.09 18.02
CA ALA A 82 9.32 9.36 19.36
C ALA A 82 9.68 8.24 20.36
N LEU A 83 9.62 6.98 19.93
CA LEU A 83 10.04 5.84 20.75
C LEU A 83 11.54 5.90 21.04
N GLY A 84 12.37 6.23 20.04
CA GLY A 84 13.81 6.46 20.22
C GLY A 84 14.09 7.59 21.21
N ALA A 85 13.36 8.71 21.11
CA ALA A 85 13.49 9.81 22.06
C ALA A 85 13.14 9.38 23.50
N ALA A 86 12.03 8.65 23.68
CA ALA A 86 11.58 8.21 25.00
C ALA A 86 12.50 7.16 25.63
N ALA A 87 12.99 6.20 24.84
CA ALA A 87 13.86 5.13 25.33
C ALA A 87 15.19 5.66 25.89
N PHE A 88 15.78 6.67 25.23
CA PHE A 88 17.07 7.22 25.63
C PHE A 88 16.99 8.48 26.52
N ALA A 89 15.78 9.00 26.77
CA ALA A 89 15.57 10.12 27.70
C ALA A 89 16.01 9.80 29.14
N SER A 90 15.89 8.53 29.56
CA SER A 90 16.29 8.08 30.91
C SER A 90 17.75 7.62 31.02
N ALA A 91 18.43 7.41 29.89
CA ALA A 91 19.79 6.87 29.82
C ALA A 91 20.90 7.93 29.95
N GLY A 92 20.54 9.22 30.04
CA GLY A 92 21.48 10.32 30.33
C GLY A 92 22.44 10.68 29.19
N SER A 93 22.28 10.14 27.99
CA SER A 93 23.12 10.43 26.82
C SER A 93 22.33 11.17 25.74
N GLU A 94 22.39 12.51 25.76
CA GLU A 94 21.74 13.39 24.76
C GLU A 94 22.20 13.06 23.33
N ALA A 95 23.47 12.69 23.17
CA ALA A 95 24.03 12.30 21.87
C ALA A 95 23.39 11.03 21.31
N LEU A 96 23.10 10.03 22.16
CA LEU A 96 22.47 8.78 21.75
C LEU A 96 20.98 8.99 21.44
N GLN A 97 20.31 9.84 22.20
CA GLN A 97 18.92 10.22 21.96
C GLN A 97 18.76 10.90 20.59
N LEU A 98 19.63 11.85 20.24
CA LEU A 98 19.61 12.50 18.93
C LEU A 98 19.82 11.51 17.79
N LYS A 99 20.78 10.58 17.93
CA LYS A 99 21.02 9.52 16.94
C LYS A 99 19.81 8.61 16.74
N ALA A 100 19.12 8.24 17.83
CA ALA A 100 17.94 7.39 17.77
C ALA A 100 16.74 8.08 17.08
N VAL A 101 16.58 9.39 17.28
CA VAL A 101 15.55 10.20 16.60
C VAL A 101 15.85 10.34 15.10
N LEU A 102 17.13 10.52 14.73
CA LEU A 102 17.56 10.71 13.34
C LEU A 102 17.59 9.40 12.53
N ALA A 103 17.81 8.26 13.17
CA ALA A 103 17.90 6.95 12.50
C ALA A 103 16.74 6.65 11.53
N PRO A 104 15.45 6.70 11.95
CA PRO A 104 14.34 6.43 11.03
C PRO A 104 14.21 7.47 9.91
N MET A 105 14.59 8.73 10.15
CA MET A 105 14.57 9.78 9.13
C MET A 105 15.65 9.56 8.06
N LEU A 106 16.83 9.10 8.45
CA LEU A 106 17.91 8.74 7.52
C LEU A 106 17.56 7.51 6.69
N ILE A 107 16.99 6.48 7.31
CA ILE A 107 16.51 5.28 6.59
C ILE A 107 15.44 5.68 5.58
N ALA A 108 14.49 6.53 5.96
CA ALA A 108 13.47 7.09 5.07
C ALA A 108 14.08 7.89 3.90
N ALA A 109 15.03 8.79 4.17
CA ALA A 109 15.67 9.61 3.14
C ALA A 109 16.46 8.76 2.12
N VAL A 110 17.24 7.79 2.60
CA VAL A 110 17.96 6.85 1.72
C VAL A 110 16.96 5.96 0.98
N GLY A 111 15.90 5.51 1.64
CA GLY A 111 14.83 4.71 1.03
C GLY A 111 14.16 5.40 -0.15
N ILE A 112 13.94 6.72 -0.09
CA ILE A 112 13.41 7.50 -1.21
C ILE A 112 14.36 7.42 -2.42
N LEU A 113 15.66 7.65 -2.21
CA LEU A 113 16.66 7.58 -3.29
C LEU A 113 16.73 6.17 -3.91
N LEU A 114 16.72 5.14 -3.08
CA LEU A 114 16.72 3.75 -3.55
C LEU A 114 15.44 3.39 -4.31
N SER A 115 14.29 3.89 -3.86
CA SER A 115 13.01 3.69 -4.53
C SER A 115 12.98 4.38 -5.90
N ILE A 116 13.57 5.59 -6.03
CA ILE A 116 13.74 6.26 -7.33
C ILE A 116 14.56 5.39 -8.29
N ILE A 117 15.66 4.78 -7.81
CA ILE A 117 16.46 3.85 -8.61
C ILE A 117 15.63 2.62 -9.00
N GLY A 118 14.82 2.08 -8.09
CA GLY A 118 13.93 0.96 -8.34
C GLY A 118 12.89 1.23 -9.43
N ILE A 119 12.35 2.45 -9.49
CA ILE A 119 11.39 2.86 -10.53
C ILE A 119 12.00 2.72 -11.93
N PHE A 120 13.28 3.08 -12.11
CA PHE A 120 13.95 2.96 -13.42
C PHE A 120 14.16 1.51 -13.89
N LEU A 121 14.02 0.52 -13.00
CA LEU A 121 14.08 -0.90 -13.34
C LEU A 121 12.73 -1.46 -13.79
N VAL A 122 11.63 -0.80 -13.46
CA VAL A 122 10.28 -1.21 -13.89
C VAL A 122 10.17 -0.96 -15.38
N ARG A 123 10.11 -2.03 -16.16
CA ARG A 123 9.97 -1.98 -17.62
C ARG A 123 8.92 -2.99 -18.05
N THR A 124 8.01 -2.56 -18.90
CA THR A 124 6.95 -3.38 -19.48
C THR A 124 6.94 -3.22 -20.99
N LYS A 125 6.30 -4.16 -21.69
CA LYS A 125 6.12 -4.11 -23.15
C LYS A 125 4.66 -3.77 -23.45
N GLU A 126 4.40 -3.21 -24.62
CA GLU A 126 3.02 -3.08 -25.12
C GLU A 126 2.37 -4.46 -25.24
N GLY A 127 1.10 -4.57 -24.83
CA GLY A 127 0.38 -5.85 -24.79
C GLY A 127 0.81 -6.80 -23.67
N ALA A 128 1.54 -6.34 -22.65
CA ALA A 128 1.92 -7.15 -21.50
C ALA A 128 0.68 -7.70 -20.77
N THR A 129 0.76 -8.97 -20.39
CA THR A 129 -0.26 -9.62 -19.56
C THR A 129 -0.25 -9.05 -18.14
N MET A 130 -1.38 -9.16 -17.43
CA MET A 130 -1.47 -8.71 -16.03
C MET A 130 -0.37 -9.32 -15.14
N ARG A 131 -0.02 -10.58 -15.39
CA ARG A 131 1.06 -11.26 -14.67
C ARG A 131 2.44 -10.64 -14.93
N GLU A 132 2.70 -10.19 -16.16
CA GLU A 132 3.95 -9.51 -16.51
C GLU A 132 4.01 -8.10 -15.90
N LEU A 133 2.89 -7.38 -15.89
CA LEU A 133 2.78 -6.07 -15.23
C LEU A 133 3.07 -6.17 -13.73
N LEU A 134 2.38 -7.08 -13.04
CA LEU A 134 2.58 -7.32 -11.60
C LEU A 134 3.99 -7.79 -11.29
N ARG A 135 4.56 -8.68 -12.12
CA ARG A 135 5.95 -9.11 -11.97
C ARG A 135 6.93 -7.95 -12.15
N SER A 136 6.71 -7.06 -13.13
CA SER A 136 7.60 -5.92 -13.37
C SER A 136 7.56 -4.93 -12.20
N LEU A 137 6.36 -4.62 -11.70
CA LEU A 137 6.19 -3.80 -10.51
C LEU A 137 6.87 -4.46 -9.29
N GLY A 138 6.68 -5.76 -9.11
CA GLY A 138 7.29 -6.55 -8.05
C GLY A 138 8.83 -6.56 -8.12
N VAL A 139 9.44 -6.54 -9.31
CA VAL A 139 10.89 -6.43 -9.46
C VAL A 139 11.39 -5.10 -8.90
N GLY A 140 10.75 -3.97 -9.25
CA GLY A 140 11.12 -2.65 -8.73
C GLY A 140 10.97 -2.53 -7.22
N VAL A 141 9.85 -3.02 -6.69
CA VAL A 141 9.56 -3.00 -5.24
C VAL A 141 10.55 -3.89 -4.48
N ASN A 142 10.68 -5.17 -4.85
CA ASN A 142 11.56 -6.12 -4.14
C ASN A 142 13.03 -5.72 -4.23
N PHE A 143 13.46 -5.16 -5.36
CA PHE A 143 14.83 -4.65 -5.51
C PHE A 143 15.09 -3.47 -4.56
N SER A 144 14.15 -2.51 -4.50
CA SER A 144 14.24 -1.38 -3.57
C SER A 144 14.25 -1.85 -2.12
N SER A 145 13.38 -2.80 -1.76
CA SER A 145 13.34 -3.40 -0.42
C SER A 145 14.65 -4.09 -0.05
N LEU A 146 15.28 -4.82 -0.97
CA LEU A 146 16.58 -5.45 -0.75
C LEU A 146 17.67 -4.42 -0.49
N LEU A 147 17.72 -3.35 -1.29
CA LEU A 147 18.70 -2.28 -1.10
C LEU A 147 18.50 -1.55 0.22
N ILE A 148 17.25 -1.30 0.61
CA ILE A 148 16.91 -0.69 1.91
C ILE A 148 17.39 -1.59 3.06
N ALA A 149 17.13 -2.91 2.97
CA ALA A 149 17.58 -3.87 3.99
C ALA A 149 19.10 -3.80 4.20
N LEU A 150 19.88 -3.74 3.12
CA LEU A 150 21.35 -3.59 3.20
C LEU A 150 21.77 -2.22 3.72
N ALA A 151 21.13 -1.14 3.24
CA ALA A 151 21.42 0.22 3.65
C ALA A 151 21.16 0.44 5.15
N THR A 152 20.13 -0.21 5.72
CA THR A 152 19.81 -0.11 7.15
C THR A 152 20.98 -0.61 8.02
N PHE A 153 21.67 -1.70 7.66
CA PHE A 153 22.84 -2.14 8.41
C PHE A 153 23.96 -1.10 8.38
N GLY A 154 24.23 -0.51 7.21
CA GLY A 154 25.23 0.54 7.06
C GLY A 154 24.89 1.80 7.87
N ILE A 155 23.65 2.27 7.80
CA ILE A 155 23.18 3.47 8.50
C ILE A 155 23.28 3.29 10.02
N LEU A 156 22.77 2.18 10.56
CA LEU A 156 22.77 1.95 12.00
C LEU A 156 24.17 1.68 12.56
N TYR A 157 25.04 1.03 11.78
CA TYR A 157 26.46 0.87 12.13
C TYR A 157 27.20 2.22 12.18
N LEU A 158 27.03 3.07 11.17
CA LEU A 158 27.65 4.40 11.13
C LEU A 158 27.17 5.32 12.25
N LEU A 159 25.92 5.19 12.68
CA LEU A 159 25.39 5.93 13.83
C LEU A 159 25.99 5.45 15.16
N GLY A 160 26.60 4.26 15.20
CA GLY A 160 27.23 3.71 16.41
C GLY A 160 26.20 3.32 17.48
N ILE A 161 25.05 2.80 17.07
CA ILE A 161 24.03 2.29 18.00
C ILE A 161 24.46 0.90 18.47
N GLU A 162 24.53 0.68 19.79
CA GLU A 162 25.08 -0.57 20.36
C GLU A 162 24.36 -1.83 19.84
N ASN A 163 23.03 -1.79 19.72
CA ASN A 163 22.22 -2.89 19.18
C ASN A 163 21.81 -2.67 17.71
N TRP A 164 22.74 -2.18 16.88
CA TRP A 164 22.48 -1.94 15.46
C TRP A 164 22.01 -3.20 14.72
N VAL A 165 22.57 -4.37 15.04
CA VAL A 165 22.20 -5.66 14.42
C VAL A 165 20.74 -6.01 14.71
N GLY A 166 20.33 -5.97 15.98
CA GLY A 166 18.96 -6.29 16.37
C GLY A 166 17.94 -5.35 15.73
N LEU A 167 18.24 -4.05 15.71
CA LEU A 167 17.40 -3.03 15.08
C LEU A 167 17.33 -3.20 13.55
N SER A 168 18.43 -3.55 12.89
CA SER A 168 18.42 -3.88 11.45
C SER A 168 17.54 -5.09 11.16
N PHE A 169 17.60 -6.14 11.99
CA PHE A 169 16.71 -7.29 11.84
C PHE A 169 15.24 -6.93 12.04
N SER A 170 14.90 -6.01 12.96
CA SER A 170 13.52 -5.52 13.08
C SER A 170 13.01 -4.89 11.78
N VAL A 171 13.83 -4.07 11.12
CA VAL A 171 13.47 -3.49 9.80
C VAL A 171 13.28 -4.59 8.75
N ILE A 172 14.17 -5.58 8.71
CA ILE A 172 14.06 -6.71 7.78
C ILE A 172 12.77 -7.49 8.01
N THR A 173 12.40 -7.76 9.26
CA THR A 173 11.15 -8.49 9.56
C THR A 173 9.93 -7.75 9.05
N GLY A 174 9.89 -6.41 9.19
CA GLY A 174 8.83 -5.58 8.60
C GLY A 174 8.81 -5.62 7.08
N LEU A 175 9.97 -5.57 6.42
CA LEU A 175 10.08 -5.69 4.97
C LEU A 175 9.60 -7.05 4.46
N VAL A 176 10.03 -8.14 5.12
CA VAL A 176 9.62 -9.51 4.78
C VAL A 176 8.12 -9.67 4.97
N ALA A 177 7.55 -9.16 6.08
CA ALA A 177 6.12 -9.17 6.30
C ALA A 177 5.37 -8.43 5.18
N GLY A 178 5.83 -7.24 4.78
CA GLY A 178 5.24 -6.50 3.66
C GLY A 178 5.25 -7.27 2.35
N VAL A 179 6.35 -7.96 2.02
CA VAL A 179 6.44 -8.81 0.82
C VAL A 179 5.48 -10.00 0.90
N VAL A 180 5.38 -10.65 2.06
CA VAL A 180 4.44 -11.78 2.28
C VAL A 180 3.00 -11.31 2.12
N ILE A 181 2.63 -10.17 2.71
CA ILE A 181 1.30 -9.58 2.59
C ILE A 181 0.98 -9.25 1.12
N GLY A 182 1.94 -8.67 0.39
CA GLY A 182 1.78 -8.37 -1.04
C GLY A 182 1.53 -9.62 -1.88
N GLN A 183 2.32 -10.68 -1.68
CA GLN A 183 2.16 -11.95 -2.41
C GLN A 183 0.86 -12.67 -2.05
N ALA A 184 0.48 -12.69 -0.77
CA ALA A 184 -0.78 -13.26 -0.33
C ALA A 184 -1.97 -12.50 -0.97
N THR A 185 -1.91 -11.17 -0.96
CA THR A 185 -2.93 -10.31 -1.59
C THR A 185 -3.03 -10.58 -3.08
N GLU A 186 -1.92 -10.71 -3.80
CA GLU A 186 -1.92 -11.04 -5.24
C GLU A 186 -2.59 -12.39 -5.50
N TYR A 187 -2.31 -13.41 -4.68
CA TYR A 187 -2.88 -14.75 -4.83
C TYR A 187 -4.41 -14.78 -4.68
N TYR A 188 -4.97 -13.96 -3.78
CA TYR A 188 -6.41 -13.90 -3.55
C TYR A 188 -7.16 -12.92 -4.48
N THR A 189 -6.47 -11.96 -5.10
CA THR A 189 -7.09 -10.90 -5.91
C THR A 189 -6.90 -11.06 -7.42
N SER A 190 -5.80 -11.68 -7.88
CA SER A 190 -5.54 -11.82 -9.32
C SER A 190 -6.35 -12.95 -9.97
N HIS A 191 -6.99 -12.62 -11.10
CA HIS A 191 -7.76 -13.57 -11.94
C HIS A 191 -6.92 -14.73 -12.52
N SER A 192 -5.60 -14.66 -12.41
CA SER A 192 -4.69 -15.75 -12.80
C SER A 192 -4.69 -16.92 -11.80
N TYR A 193 -5.13 -16.69 -10.56
CA TYR A 193 -5.09 -17.69 -9.49
C TYR A 193 -6.46 -18.32 -9.20
N ARG A 194 -6.41 -19.48 -8.54
CA ARG A 194 -7.58 -20.31 -8.24
C ARG A 194 -8.67 -19.62 -7.41
N PRO A 195 -8.37 -18.81 -6.36
CA PRO A 195 -9.42 -18.19 -5.55
C PRO A 195 -10.36 -17.32 -6.38
N THR A 196 -9.80 -16.40 -7.17
CA THR A 196 -10.57 -15.49 -8.04
C THR A 196 -11.29 -16.23 -9.17
N GLN A 197 -10.65 -17.24 -9.78
CA GLN A 197 -11.29 -18.09 -10.79
C GLN A 197 -12.49 -18.86 -10.23
N LYS A 198 -12.43 -19.32 -8.97
CA LYS A 198 -13.54 -20.00 -8.30
C LYS A 198 -14.72 -19.08 -8.04
N ILE A 199 -14.46 -17.82 -7.66
CA ILE A 199 -15.50 -16.79 -7.50
C ILE A 199 -16.16 -16.51 -8.86
N ALA A 200 -15.37 -16.27 -9.90
CA ALA A 200 -15.88 -16.07 -11.26
C ALA A 200 -16.69 -17.28 -11.74
N GLY A 201 -16.25 -18.51 -11.48
CA GLY A 201 -16.99 -19.73 -11.81
C GLY A 201 -18.34 -19.86 -11.10
N SER A 202 -18.46 -19.28 -9.90
CA SER A 202 -19.71 -19.27 -9.10
C SER A 202 -20.76 -18.31 -9.68
N SER A 203 -20.42 -17.49 -10.68
CA SER A 203 -21.38 -16.65 -11.41
C SER A 203 -22.37 -17.46 -12.24
N LYS A 204 -22.01 -18.69 -12.64
CA LYS A 204 -22.87 -19.60 -13.41
C LYS A 204 -24.15 -20.00 -12.66
N THR A 205 -24.14 -19.91 -11.34
CA THR A 205 -25.28 -20.25 -10.46
C THR A 205 -26.00 -19.02 -9.91
N GLY A 206 -25.63 -17.82 -10.38
CA GLY A 206 -26.28 -16.56 -10.06
C GLY A 206 -25.49 -15.63 -9.11
N PRO A 207 -26.00 -14.42 -8.84
CA PRO A 207 -25.28 -13.41 -8.05
C PRO A 207 -25.07 -13.79 -6.58
N ALA A 208 -26.04 -14.48 -5.96
CA ALA A 208 -25.96 -14.87 -4.55
C ALA A 208 -24.75 -15.77 -4.26
N THR A 209 -24.46 -16.72 -5.15
CA THR A 209 -23.30 -17.62 -5.00
C THR A 209 -21.97 -16.90 -5.21
N VAL A 210 -21.94 -15.86 -6.05
CA VAL A 210 -20.75 -14.99 -6.20
C VAL A 210 -20.47 -14.24 -4.90
N ILE A 211 -21.51 -13.65 -4.29
CA ILE A 211 -21.37 -12.93 -3.01
C ILE A 211 -20.88 -13.88 -1.91
N ILE A 212 -21.48 -15.07 -1.76
CA ILE A 212 -21.07 -16.06 -0.75
C ILE A 212 -19.62 -16.49 -0.97
N ALA A 213 -19.24 -16.81 -2.21
CA ALA A 213 -17.87 -17.23 -2.53
C ALA A 213 -16.86 -16.10 -2.31
N GLY A 214 -17.21 -14.86 -2.68
CA GLY A 214 -16.38 -13.68 -2.51
C GLY A 214 -16.14 -13.35 -1.03
N VAL A 215 -17.21 -13.27 -0.22
CA VAL A 215 -17.11 -13.02 1.23
C VAL A 215 -16.33 -14.14 1.92
N GLY A 216 -16.58 -15.40 1.57
CA GLY A 216 -15.84 -16.54 2.11
C GLY A 216 -14.36 -16.50 1.77
N SER A 217 -14.00 -16.17 0.52
CA SER A 217 -12.59 -16.00 0.12
C SER A 217 -11.92 -14.83 0.83
N GLY A 218 -12.65 -13.73 1.06
CA GLY A 218 -12.19 -12.59 1.83
C GLY A 218 -11.82 -12.97 3.26
N MET A 219 -12.69 -13.72 3.95
CA MET A 219 -12.41 -14.21 5.31
C MET A 219 -11.20 -15.17 5.38
N ILE A 220 -10.98 -15.99 4.35
CA ILE A 220 -9.83 -16.89 4.29
C ILE A 220 -8.53 -16.10 4.02
N SER A 221 -8.62 -15.02 3.24
CA SER A 221 -7.45 -14.24 2.83
C SER A 221 -6.71 -13.57 3.99
N THR A 222 -7.37 -13.38 5.15
CA THR A 222 -6.78 -12.79 6.36
C THR A 222 -6.00 -13.80 7.21
N ALA A 223 -5.86 -15.05 6.79
CA ALA A 223 -5.16 -16.05 7.59
C ALA A 223 -3.63 -15.98 7.47
N ILE A 224 -3.11 -15.40 6.38
CA ILE A 224 -1.67 -15.27 6.11
C ILE A 224 -1.14 -13.90 6.57
N PRO A 225 -1.75 -12.76 6.16
CA PRO A 225 -1.44 -11.45 6.76
C PRO A 225 -1.75 -11.42 8.26
#